data_AF-A0A536S9M0-F1
#
_entry.id   AF-A0A536S9M0-F1
#
_cell.length_a   1.000
_cell.length_b   1.000
_cell.length_c   1.000
_cell.angle_alpha   90.00
_cell.angle_beta   90.00
_cell.angle_gamma   90.00
#
_symmetry.space_group_name_H-M   'P 1'
#
loop_
_entity.id
_entity.type
_entity.pdbx_description
1 polymer ?
#
loop_
_entity_poly.entity_id
_entity_poly.type
_entity_poly.pdbx_seq_one_letter_code
_entity_poly.pdbx_strand_id
1 'polypeptide(L)'
;MSCGKGSRSTRHLPGPGHRRDRSARGREGRSGGGAGTPARQRAALRAAARSGDRPGRVGREQVIVLDTHALVWWVADAAKLSVRAKRAIGAALREGPVIASAISLFEITTAVRRGRLVLGVAGEQWLADLRMLPELHFEPVSAGIAQLAGSFDDAAPGDPADRIIAATAIALESRLVTADRRLRRTPRLEALW
;
A
#
# COMPACT_ATOMS: atom_id res chain seq x y z
N MET A 1 34.47 -28.86 -47.70
CA MET A 1 35.91 -28.99 -48.02
C MET A 1 36.71 -28.52 -46.81
N SER A 2 37.63 -29.37 -46.31
CA SER A 2 38.69 -29.23 -45.27
C SER A 2 38.41 -28.50 -43.95
N CYS A 3 38.53 -29.10 -42.75
CA CYS A 3 39.70 -29.76 -42.08
C CYS A 3 40.73 -28.70 -41.57
N GLY A 4 41.28 -28.70 -40.34
CA GLY A 4 41.37 -29.69 -39.25
C GLY A 4 41.56 -28.99 -37.87
N LYS A 5 41.25 -29.63 -36.74
CA LYS A 5 42.04 -30.59 -35.91
C LYS A 5 43.30 -30.01 -35.22
N GLY A 6 43.30 -30.13 -33.89
CA GLY A 6 44.48 -30.25 -33.01
C GLY A 6 44.43 -29.30 -31.80
N SER A 7 44.73 -29.66 -30.55
CA SER A 7 44.98 -30.93 -29.87
C SER A 7 44.87 -30.67 -28.35
N ARG A 8 44.73 -31.74 -27.55
CA ARG A 8 44.56 -31.72 -26.09
C ARG A 8 45.87 -31.41 -25.36
N SER A 9 45.81 -30.81 -24.17
CA SER A 9 46.76 -31.12 -23.10
C SER A 9 46.12 -31.03 -21.70
N THR A 10 46.55 -31.93 -20.84
CA THR A 10 45.91 -32.37 -19.59
C THR A 10 46.58 -31.81 -18.34
N ARG A 11 45.74 -31.53 -17.33
CA ARG A 11 45.92 -31.72 -15.86
C ARG A 11 47.13 -31.09 -15.15
N HIS A 12 46.84 -30.20 -14.19
CA HIS A 12 47.39 -30.33 -12.83
C HIS A 12 46.55 -29.61 -11.77
N LEU A 13 46.13 -30.37 -10.74
CA LEU A 13 45.57 -29.89 -9.48
C LEU A 13 46.64 -30.08 -8.39
N PRO A 14 46.77 -29.15 -7.43
CA PRO A 14 47.26 -29.48 -6.09
C PRO A 14 46.18 -29.30 -5.02
N GLY A 15 46.28 -30.13 -4.00
CA GLY A 15 45.29 -30.38 -2.94
C GLY A 15 45.23 -29.35 -1.79
N PRO A 16 44.66 -29.75 -0.63
CA PRO A 16 43.89 -28.86 0.24
C PRO A 16 44.73 -28.14 1.29
N GLY A 17 44.52 -26.83 1.40
CA GLY A 17 45.11 -25.97 2.43
C GLY A 17 44.13 -25.64 3.56
N HIS A 18 44.44 -26.17 4.75
CA HIS A 18 44.20 -25.64 6.09
C HIS A 18 42.90 -24.90 6.44
N ARG A 19 42.08 -25.59 7.25
CA ARG A 19 41.16 -24.99 8.23
C ARG A 19 41.93 -24.26 9.33
N ARG A 20 41.56 -23.00 9.56
CA ARG A 20 41.40 -22.21 10.81
C ARG A 20 41.10 -20.79 10.31
N ASP A 21 40.08 -20.08 10.78
CA ASP A 21 40.07 -19.54 12.13
C ASP A 21 38.70 -18.96 12.52
N ARG A 22 38.45 -19.00 13.83
CA ARG A 22 37.80 -17.98 14.67
C ARG A 22 36.41 -17.42 14.31
N SER A 23 35.46 -17.88 15.12
CA SER A 23 34.64 -17.05 16.03
C SER A 23 34.35 -15.60 15.61
N ALA A 24 33.11 -15.36 15.17
CA ALA A 24 32.47 -14.06 15.32
C ALA A 24 31.17 -14.24 16.11
N ARG A 25 31.13 -13.53 17.24
CA ARG A 25 30.06 -13.49 18.23
C ARG A 25 28.79 -12.95 17.59
N GLY A 26 27.72 -13.73 17.62
CA GLY A 26 26.36 -13.24 17.35
C GLY A 26 25.86 -12.46 18.56
N ARG A 27 25.94 -11.13 18.50
CA ARG A 27 25.21 -10.23 19.39
C ARG A 27 24.32 -9.30 18.57
N GLU A 28 23.04 -9.35 18.94
CA GLU A 28 22.07 -8.25 18.94
C GLU A 28 21.57 -7.68 17.61
N GLY A 29 20.24 -7.81 17.45
CA GLY A 29 19.43 -7.11 16.47
C GLY A 29 17.95 -7.24 16.83
N ARG A 30 17.61 -6.93 18.08
CA ARG A 30 16.23 -6.90 18.57
C ARG A 30 15.60 -5.58 18.09
N SER A 31 14.82 -5.62 17.02
CA SER A 31 13.95 -4.51 16.62
C SER A 31 12.58 -5.05 16.22
N GLY A 32 11.86 -5.56 17.23
CA GLY A 32 10.47 -5.94 17.11
C GLY A 32 9.55 -4.72 17.18
N GLY A 33 9.44 -3.99 16.07
CA GLY A 33 8.32 -3.07 15.82
C GLY A 33 7.19 -3.85 15.16
N GLY A 34 6.57 -4.78 15.89
CA GLY A 34 5.43 -5.55 15.39
C GLY A 34 4.26 -4.61 15.14
N ALA A 35 3.87 -4.46 13.88
CA ALA A 35 2.59 -3.83 13.54
C ALA A 35 1.50 -4.61 14.28
N GLY A 36 0.84 -3.94 15.23
CA GLY A 36 -0.17 -4.55 16.09
C GLY A 36 -1.31 -5.11 15.25
N THR A 37 -1.93 -6.18 15.76
CA THR A 37 -3.12 -6.78 15.15
C THR A 37 -4.18 -5.70 14.87
N PRO A 38 -4.84 -5.69 13.70
CA PRO A 38 -5.82 -4.66 13.32
C PRO A 38 -6.86 -4.38 14.42
N ALA A 39 -7.22 -5.42 15.17
CA ALA A 39 -8.17 -5.36 16.29
C ALA A 39 -7.80 -4.36 17.40
N ARG A 40 -6.52 -4.23 17.78
CA ARG A 40 -6.12 -3.37 18.93
C ARG A 40 -6.17 -1.88 18.59
N GLN A 41 -6.03 -1.52 17.31
CA GLN A 41 -6.02 -0.13 16.85
C GLN A 41 -7.45 0.40 16.57
N ARG A 42 -8.43 -0.50 16.38
CA ARG A 42 -9.86 -0.19 16.18
C ARG A 42 -10.49 0.58 17.34
N ALA A 43 -10.09 0.31 18.58
CA ALA A 43 -10.64 0.97 19.77
C ALA A 43 -10.24 2.46 19.88
N ALA A 44 -8.99 2.78 19.52
CA ALA A 44 -8.45 4.13 19.64
C ALA A 44 -9.11 5.12 18.64
N LEU A 45 -9.42 4.66 17.43
CA LEU A 45 -10.06 5.48 16.41
C LEU A 45 -11.54 5.76 16.72
N ARG A 46 -12.26 4.80 17.32
CA ARG A 46 -13.64 5.01 17.80
C ARG A 46 -13.72 6.01 18.95
N ALA A 47 -12.69 6.12 19.79
CA ALA A 47 -12.64 7.10 20.87
C ALA A 47 -12.46 8.54 20.35
N ALA A 48 -11.60 8.74 19.36
CA ALA A 48 -11.34 10.06 18.76
C ALA A 48 -12.54 10.64 17.98
N ALA A 49 -13.44 9.78 17.47
CA ALA A 49 -14.63 10.19 16.74
C ALA A 49 -15.73 10.86 17.60
N ARG A 50 -15.62 10.81 18.94
CA ARG A 50 -16.64 11.31 19.88
C ARG A 50 -16.45 12.77 20.35
N SER A 51 -15.44 13.49 19.86
CA SER A 51 -15.03 14.78 20.46
C SER A 51 -15.04 15.98 19.50
N GLY A 52 -15.91 16.00 18.49
CA GLY A 52 -16.00 17.13 17.56
C GLY A 52 -17.41 17.40 17.05
N ASP A 53 -18.20 18.10 17.87
CA ASP A 53 -19.47 18.68 17.45
C ASP A 53 -19.26 20.05 16.77
N ARG A 54 -19.71 20.16 15.52
CA ARG A 54 -20.14 21.40 14.86
C ARG A 54 -21.22 21.05 13.83
N PRO A 55 -22.44 21.60 13.92
CA PRO A 55 -23.45 21.44 12.89
C PRO A 55 -23.23 22.51 11.82
N GLY A 56 -23.17 22.13 10.54
CA GLY A 56 -23.13 23.14 9.47
C GLY A 56 -22.61 22.71 8.11
N ARG A 57 -23.28 21.76 7.46
CA ARG A 57 -23.63 21.78 6.03
C ARG A 57 -24.49 20.56 5.77
N VAL A 58 -25.63 20.74 5.10
CA VAL A 58 -26.31 19.61 4.43
C VAL A 58 -25.38 19.22 3.29
N GLY A 59 -24.47 18.31 3.58
CA GLY A 59 -23.38 17.90 2.70
C GLY A 59 -23.63 16.48 2.24
N ARG A 60 -23.61 16.29 0.92
CA ARG A 60 -23.28 15.03 0.24
C ARG A 60 -22.41 14.13 1.13
N GLU A 61 -22.85 12.89 1.34
CA GLU A 61 -22.11 11.86 2.07
C GLU A 61 -20.63 11.93 1.69
N GLN A 62 -19.76 12.14 2.67
CA GLN A 62 -18.32 12.24 2.49
C GLN A 62 -17.73 10.87 2.25
N VAL A 63 -17.98 10.36 1.05
CA VAL A 63 -17.22 9.27 0.48
C VAL A 63 -15.77 9.75 0.31
N ILE A 64 -14.82 8.94 0.77
CA ILE A 64 -13.39 9.16 0.53
C ILE A 64 -12.77 7.89 -0.02
N VAL A 65 -11.80 8.05 -0.92
CA VAL A 65 -10.98 6.96 -1.43
C VAL A 65 -9.61 7.01 -0.75
N LEU A 66 -9.13 5.86 -0.27
CA LEU A 66 -7.79 5.70 0.25
C LEU A 66 -6.86 5.21 -0.85
N ASP A 67 -5.73 5.88 -0.99
CA ASP A 67 -4.58 5.36 -1.72
C ASP A 67 -4.02 4.10 -1.04
N THR A 68 -3.27 3.27 -1.75
CA THR A 68 -2.72 2.00 -1.27
C THR A 68 -1.86 2.19 -0.02
N HIS A 69 -0.94 3.16 0.02
CA HIS A 69 -0.16 3.42 1.24
C HIS A 69 -1.02 3.96 2.37
N ALA A 70 -2.05 4.76 2.07
CA ALA A 70 -2.91 5.36 3.07
C ALA A 70 -3.79 4.28 3.72
N LEU A 71 -4.28 3.32 2.93
CA LEU A 71 -4.96 2.12 3.39
C LEU A 71 -4.07 1.29 4.31
N VAL A 72 -2.85 0.97 3.87
CA VAL A 72 -1.90 0.18 4.67
C VAL A 72 -1.58 0.88 5.99
N TRP A 73 -1.32 2.19 5.98
CA TRP A 73 -1.05 2.94 7.21
C TRP A 73 -2.28 3.07 8.10
N TRP A 74 -3.47 3.29 7.53
CA TRP A 74 -4.69 3.33 8.32
C TRP A 74 -4.92 2.05 9.12
N VAL A 75 -4.62 0.89 8.53
CA VAL A 75 -4.82 -0.42 9.15
C VAL A 75 -3.66 -0.84 10.06
N ALA A 76 -2.41 -0.59 9.66
CA ALA A 76 -1.23 -1.16 10.31
C ALA A 76 -0.37 -0.16 11.11
N ASP A 77 -0.44 1.13 10.79
CA ASP A 77 0.40 2.15 11.42
C ASP A 77 -0.17 3.56 11.23
N ALA A 78 -1.26 3.85 11.95
CA ALA A 78 -1.97 5.12 11.81
C ALA A 78 -1.08 6.33 12.17
N ALA A 79 0.04 6.15 12.87
CA ALA A 79 0.96 7.25 13.18
C ALA A 79 1.53 7.91 11.92
N LYS A 80 1.71 7.15 10.84
CA LYS A 80 2.21 7.63 9.54
C LYS A 80 1.22 8.50 8.77
N LEU A 81 -0.07 8.44 9.10
CA LEU A 81 -1.06 9.34 8.52
C LEU A 81 -0.89 10.76 9.10
N SER A 82 -0.94 11.75 8.22
CA SER A 82 -1.07 13.16 8.58
C SER A 82 -2.34 13.43 9.40
N VAL A 83 -2.35 14.54 10.13
CA VAL A 83 -3.50 14.96 10.95
C VAL A 83 -4.75 15.17 10.08
N ARG A 84 -4.57 15.75 8.89
CA ARG A 84 -5.68 16.03 7.96
C ARG A 84 -6.26 14.73 7.38
N ALA A 85 -5.44 13.76 6.99
CA ALA A 85 -5.88 12.42 6.58
C ALA A 85 -6.63 11.68 7.70
N LYS A 86 -6.08 11.65 8.92
CA LYS A 86 -6.75 11.05 10.09
C LYS A 86 -8.14 11.64 10.32
N ARG A 87 -8.25 12.96 10.27
CA ARG A 87 -9.52 13.67 10.46
C ARG A 87 -10.52 13.38 9.33
N ALA A 88 -10.06 13.33 8.08
CA ALA A 88 -10.92 13.00 6.94
C ALA A 88 -11.46 11.57 7.04
N ILE A 89 -10.59 10.59 7.35
CA ILE A 89 -10.99 9.20 7.58
C ILE A 89 -11.98 9.09 8.73
N GLY A 90 -11.67 9.71 9.88
CA GLY A 90 -12.58 9.69 11.02
C GLY A 90 -13.91 10.38 10.77
N ALA A 91 -13.98 11.34 9.84
CA ALA A 91 -15.23 11.97 9.42
C ALA A 91 -16.04 11.07 8.50
N ALA A 92 -15.41 10.52 7.45
CA ALA A 92 -16.06 9.58 6.52
C ALA A 92 -16.65 8.37 7.26
N LEU A 93 -15.91 7.81 8.23
CA LEU A 93 -16.36 6.66 9.03
C LEU A 93 -17.60 6.92 9.91
N ARG A 94 -18.00 8.18 10.13
CA ARG A 94 -19.27 8.49 10.80
C ARG A 94 -20.47 8.43 9.86
N GLU A 95 -20.22 8.55 8.56
CA GLU A 95 -21.25 8.60 7.51
C GLU A 95 -21.35 7.26 6.77
N GLY A 96 -20.23 6.54 6.61
CA GLY A 96 -20.20 5.23 5.96
C GLY A 96 -18.79 4.61 5.90
N PRO A 97 -18.61 3.51 5.17
CA PRO A 97 -17.29 2.91 4.98
C PRO A 97 -16.38 3.83 4.16
N VAL A 98 -15.08 3.77 4.42
CA VAL A 98 -14.09 4.33 3.48
C VAL A 98 -13.91 3.41 2.29
N ILE A 99 -13.52 3.94 1.15
CA ILE A 99 -13.34 3.18 -0.08
C ILE A 99 -11.86 3.00 -0.37
N ALA A 100 -11.47 1.83 -0.87
CA ALA A 100 -10.20 1.61 -1.55
C ALA A 100 -10.46 0.99 -2.92
N SER A 101 -9.63 1.27 -3.92
CA SER A 101 -9.77 0.58 -5.21
C SER A 101 -9.30 -0.88 -5.08
N ALA A 102 -9.96 -1.81 -5.75
CA ALA A 102 -9.55 -3.22 -5.75
C ALA A 102 -8.12 -3.42 -6.30
N ILE A 103 -7.60 -2.48 -7.11
CA ILE A 103 -6.20 -2.50 -7.57
C ILE A 103 -5.20 -2.44 -6.40
N SER A 104 -5.56 -1.79 -5.29
CA SER A 104 -4.71 -1.72 -4.09
C SER A 104 -4.42 -3.11 -3.51
N LEU A 105 -5.34 -4.08 -3.65
CA LEU A 105 -5.09 -5.46 -3.25
C LEU A 105 -3.97 -6.10 -4.08
N PHE A 106 -3.94 -5.84 -5.38
CA PHE A 106 -2.88 -6.32 -6.28
C PHE A 106 -1.53 -5.71 -5.91
N GLU A 107 -1.49 -4.39 -5.65
CA GLU A 107 -0.28 -3.70 -5.23
C GLU A 107 0.27 -4.24 -3.91
N ILE A 108 -0.60 -4.37 -2.90
CA ILE A 108 -0.22 -4.92 -1.58
C ILE A 108 0.32 -6.33 -1.75
N THR A 109 -0.41 -7.21 -2.44
CA THR A 109 0.01 -8.60 -2.67
C THR A 109 1.36 -8.65 -3.38
N THR A 110 1.55 -7.80 -4.39
CA THR A 110 2.81 -7.72 -5.15
C THR A 110 3.95 -7.18 -4.29
N ALA A 111 3.69 -6.18 -3.45
CA ALA A 111 4.68 -5.61 -2.55
C ALA A 111 5.13 -6.62 -1.48
N VAL A 112 4.21 -7.38 -0.92
CA VAL A 112 4.51 -8.47 0.04
C VAL A 112 5.34 -9.56 -0.64
N ARG A 113 4.90 -10.05 -1.80
CA ARG A 113 5.63 -11.07 -2.57
C ARG A 113 7.06 -10.64 -2.92
N ARG A 114 7.25 -9.35 -3.21
CA ARG A 114 8.57 -8.76 -3.53
C ARG A 114 9.38 -8.35 -2.30
N GLY A 115 8.89 -8.59 -1.09
CA GLY A 115 9.56 -8.20 0.16
C GLY A 115 9.64 -6.68 0.40
N ARG A 116 8.86 -5.88 -0.34
CA ARG A 116 8.81 -4.41 -0.19
C ARG A 116 7.86 -3.96 0.91
N LEU A 117 6.92 -4.80 1.30
CA LEU A 117 6.01 -4.59 2.41
C LEU A 117 6.11 -5.79 3.36
N VAL A 118 6.49 -5.52 4.61
CA VAL A 118 6.53 -6.53 5.68
C VAL A 118 5.35 -6.30 6.60
N LEU A 119 4.52 -7.32 6.76
CA LEU A 119 3.32 -7.29 7.59
C LEU A 119 3.57 -8.08 8.89
N GLY A 120 2.83 -7.75 9.95
CA GLY A 120 2.96 -8.42 11.24
C GLY A 120 2.47 -9.88 11.26
N VAL A 121 1.80 -10.32 10.19
CA VAL A 121 1.30 -11.67 9.97
C VAL A 121 1.52 -12.07 8.50
N ALA A 122 1.24 -13.33 8.16
CA ALA A 122 1.30 -13.79 6.77
C ALA A 122 0.40 -12.93 5.86
N GLY A 123 0.89 -12.60 4.65
CA GLY A 123 0.20 -11.68 3.75
C GLY A 123 -1.22 -12.12 3.37
N GLU A 124 -1.43 -13.41 3.15
CA GLU A 124 -2.74 -13.99 2.86
C GLU A 124 -3.73 -13.78 4.01
N GLN A 125 -3.29 -14.01 5.25
CA GLN A 125 -4.09 -13.76 6.45
C GLN A 125 -4.40 -12.28 6.59
N TRP A 126 -3.41 -11.40 6.39
CA TRP A 126 -3.61 -9.96 6.49
C TRP A 126 -4.63 -9.45 5.46
N LEU A 127 -4.57 -9.95 4.23
CA LEU A 127 -5.54 -9.61 3.17
C LEU A 127 -6.94 -10.19 3.45
N ALA A 128 -7.04 -11.36 4.09
CA ALA A 128 -8.31 -11.90 4.55
C ALA A 128 -8.91 -11.01 5.64
N ASP A 129 -8.14 -10.64 6.66
CA ASP A 129 -8.57 -9.75 7.73
C ASP A 129 -9.00 -8.37 7.19
N LEU A 130 -8.23 -7.83 6.24
CA LEU A 130 -8.51 -6.53 5.61
C LEU A 130 -9.88 -6.52 4.92
N ARG A 131 -10.22 -7.57 4.18
CA ARG A 131 -11.50 -7.69 3.46
C ARG A 131 -12.69 -7.90 4.38
N MET A 132 -12.46 -8.27 5.64
CA MET A 132 -13.51 -8.46 6.65
C MET A 132 -13.80 -7.19 7.45
N LEU A 133 -13.12 -6.07 7.18
CA LEU A 133 -13.39 -4.81 7.86
C LEU A 133 -14.72 -4.21 7.37
N PRO A 134 -15.76 -4.09 8.20
CA PRO A 134 -17.03 -3.45 7.79
C PRO A 134 -16.86 -1.96 7.52
N GLU A 135 -15.80 -1.35 8.06
CA GLU A 135 -15.45 0.04 7.85
C GLU A 135 -14.78 0.33 6.49
N LEU A 136 -14.50 -0.70 5.67
CA LEU A 136 -13.78 -0.61 4.40
C LEU A 136 -14.56 -1.30 3.27
N HIS A 137 -14.73 -0.60 2.17
CA HIS A 137 -15.28 -1.15 0.93
C HIS A 137 -14.22 -1.12 -0.18
N PHE A 138 -14.11 -2.21 -0.94
CA PHE A 138 -13.26 -2.26 -2.13
C PHE A 138 -14.08 -1.99 -3.39
N GLU A 139 -13.83 -0.87 -4.05
CA GLU A 139 -14.46 -0.54 -5.31
C GLU A 139 -13.83 -1.37 -6.46
N PRO A 140 -14.62 -2.17 -7.21
CA PRO A 140 -14.11 -2.88 -8.36
C PRO A 140 -13.57 -1.95 -9.45
N VAL A 141 -12.57 -2.40 -10.20
CA VAL A 141 -12.10 -1.68 -11.38
C VAL A 141 -13.08 -1.94 -12.53
N SER A 142 -14.11 -1.10 -12.64
CA SER A 142 -15.08 -1.16 -13.73
C SER A 142 -14.46 -0.74 -15.07
N ALA A 143 -15.13 -1.07 -16.18
CA ALA A 143 -14.71 -0.63 -17.52
C ALA A 143 -14.59 0.90 -17.62
N GLY A 144 -15.52 1.63 -16.99
CA GLY A 144 -15.48 3.09 -16.94
C GLY A 144 -14.28 3.64 -16.16
N ILE A 145 -13.95 3.03 -15.02
CA ILE A 145 -12.74 3.39 -14.25
C ILE A 145 -11.48 3.09 -15.07
N ALA A 146 -11.40 1.93 -15.71
CA ALA A 146 -10.26 1.53 -16.53
C ALA A 146 -10.06 2.47 -17.73
N GLN A 147 -11.14 2.83 -18.43
CA GLN A 147 -11.09 3.77 -19.55
C GLN A 147 -10.65 5.16 -19.08
N LEU A 148 -11.20 5.64 -17.96
CA LEU A 148 -10.80 6.93 -17.38
C LEU A 148 -9.33 6.94 -16.98
N ALA A 149 -8.83 5.88 -16.34
CA ALA A 149 -7.42 5.73 -15.97
C ALA A 149 -6.49 5.76 -17.20
N GLY A 150 -6.91 5.13 -18.30
CA GLY A 150 -6.18 5.12 -19.57
C GLY A 150 -6.22 6.46 -20.32
N SER A 151 -7.21 7.32 -20.05
CA SER A 151 -7.35 8.63 -20.69
C SER A 151 -6.46 9.73 -20.10
N PHE A 152 -5.77 9.46 -19.00
CA PHE A 152 -4.89 10.45 -18.40
C PHE A 152 -3.64 10.67 -19.25
N ASP A 153 -3.37 11.94 -19.58
CA ASP A 153 -2.17 12.39 -20.30
C ASP A 153 -0.89 11.96 -19.57
N ASP A 154 0.26 11.98 -20.27
CA ASP A 154 1.57 11.62 -19.70
C ASP A 154 2.03 12.51 -18.53
N ALA A 155 1.34 13.62 -18.28
CA ALA A 155 1.51 14.47 -17.10
C ALA A 155 0.87 13.88 -15.82
N ALA A 156 0.07 12.83 -15.93
CA ALA A 156 -0.63 12.17 -14.84
C ALA A 156 0.25 11.08 -14.16
N PRO A 157 -0.15 10.54 -12.99
CA PRO A 157 0.72 9.73 -12.15
C PRO A 157 1.23 8.47 -12.87
N GLY A 158 2.44 8.08 -12.48
CA GLY A 158 3.43 7.45 -13.36
C GLY A 158 3.30 5.95 -13.53
N ASP A 159 2.44 5.27 -12.77
CA ASP A 159 2.17 3.85 -12.96
C ASP A 159 0.68 3.55 -13.15
N PRO A 160 0.33 2.40 -13.76
CA PRO A 160 -1.05 2.05 -14.02
C PRO A 160 -1.94 1.96 -12.77
N ALA A 161 -1.38 1.61 -11.60
CA ALA A 161 -2.16 1.46 -10.38
C ALA A 161 -2.56 2.83 -9.83
N ASP A 162 -1.63 3.79 -9.79
CA ASP A 162 -1.91 5.18 -9.41
C ASP A 162 -3.03 5.78 -10.28
N ARG A 163 -2.98 5.53 -11.60
CA ARG A 163 -4.00 5.99 -12.54
C ARG A 163 -5.36 5.39 -12.25
N ILE A 164 -5.41 4.09 -11.94
CA ILE A 164 -6.66 3.43 -11.56
C ILE A 164 -7.21 4.00 -10.24
N ILE A 165 -6.36 4.22 -9.23
CA ILE A 165 -6.77 4.81 -7.94
C ILE A 165 -7.33 6.23 -8.14
N ALA A 166 -6.63 7.07 -8.91
CA ALA A 166 -7.11 8.40 -9.25
C ALA A 166 -8.44 8.36 -10.02
N ALA A 167 -8.55 7.48 -11.01
CA ALA A 167 -9.79 7.30 -11.77
C ALA A 167 -10.94 6.79 -10.89
N THR A 168 -10.68 5.90 -9.92
CA THR A 168 -11.67 5.46 -8.94
C THR A 168 -12.18 6.64 -8.12
N ALA A 169 -11.30 7.51 -7.61
CA ALA A 169 -11.71 8.69 -6.85
C ALA A 169 -12.55 9.66 -7.68
N ILE A 170 -12.16 9.91 -8.93
CA ILE A 170 -12.89 10.79 -9.85
C ILE A 170 -14.26 10.19 -10.21
N ALA A 171 -14.33 8.89 -10.53
CA ALA A 171 -15.57 8.21 -10.91
C ALA A 171 -16.60 8.19 -9.77
N LEU A 172 -16.13 8.20 -8.52
CA LEU A 172 -16.97 8.24 -7.33
C LEU A 172 -17.23 9.68 -6.82
N GLU A 173 -16.81 10.71 -7.57
CA GLU A 173 -16.91 12.12 -7.17
C GLU A 173 -16.36 12.39 -5.75
N SER A 174 -15.26 11.70 -5.43
CA SER A 174 -14.77 11.52 -4.07
C SER A 174 -13.36 12.08 -3.90
N ARG A 175 -13.00 12.37 -2.65
CA ARG A 175 -11.67 12.87 -2.30
C ARG A 175 -10.68 11.73 -2.11
N LEU A 176 -9.51 11.83 -2.72
CA LEU A 176 -8.41 10.86 -2.54
C LEU A 176 -7.52 11.25 -1.35
N VAL A 177 -7.34 10.33 -0.40
CA VAL A 177 -6.38 10.45 0.70
C VAL A 177 -5.04 9.89 0.24
N THR A 178 -4.07 10.77 -0.07
CA THR A 178 -2.77 10.35 -0.59
C THR A 178 -1.61 11.26 -0.16
N ALA A 179 -0.49 10.64 0.23
CA ALA A 179 0.79 11.28 0.50
C ALA A 179 1.57 11.60 -0.79
N ASP A 180 1.17 11.03 -1.92
CA ASP A 180 1.82 11.25 -3.21
C ASP A 180 1.57 12.69 -3.71
N ARG A 181 2.67 13.38 -4.05
CA ARG A 181 2.63 14.78 -4.51
C ARG A 181 2.16 14.91 -5.96
N ARG A 182 2.39 13.91 -6.80
CA ARG A 182 1.98 13.88 -8.21
C ARG A 182 0.47 13.74 -8.29
N LEU A 183 -0.10 12.77 -7.56
CA LEU A 183 -1.55 12.59 -7.44
C LEU A 183 -2.22 13.87 -6.92
N ARG A 184 -1.66 14.51 -5.89
CA ARG A 184 -2.21 15.79 -5.38
C ARG A 184 -2.16 16.97 -6.36
N ARG A 185 -1.36 16.87 -7.43
CA ARG A 185 -1.25 17.90 -8.47
C ARG A 185 -2.05 17.55 -9.73
N THR A 186 -2.65 16.36 -9.78
CA THR A 186 -3.45 15.92 -10.92
C THR A 186 -4.69 16.81 -11.06
N PRO A 187 -4.90 17.47 -12.22
CA PRO A 187 -6.10 18.24 -12.47
C PRO A 187 -7.35 17.37 -12.32
N ARG A 188 -8.45 17.96 -11.83
CA ARG A 188 -9.75 17.29 -11.61
C ARG A 188 -9.78 16.22 -10.51
N LEU A 189 -8.65 15.93 -9.87
CA LEU A 189 -8.58 15.04 -8.72
C LEU A 189 -8.56 15.85 -7.42
N GLU A 190 -9.61 15.72 -6.61
CA GLU A 190 -9.61 16.31 -5.26
C GLU A 190 -8.82 15.43 -4.30
N ALA A 191 -7.61 15.84 -3.94
CA ALA A 191 -6.75 15.06 -3.07
C ALA A 191 -6.44 15.77 -1.74
N LEU A 192 -6.20 14.99 -0.69
CA LEU A 192 -5.81 15.49 0.62
C LEU A 192 -4.70 14.65 1.24
N TRP A 193 -3.85 15.32 2.02
CA TRP A 193 -2.92 14.72 2.97
C TRP A 193 -3.02 15.51 4.26
#